data_AF-A0A497DKE9-F1
#
_entry.id   AF-A0A497DKE9-F1
#
_cell.length_a   1.000
_cell.length_b   1.000
_cell.length_c   1.000
_cell.angle_alpha   90.00
_cell.angle_beta   90.00
_cell.angle_gamma   90.00
#
_symmetry.space_group_name_H-M   'P 1'
#
loop_
_entity.id
_entity.type
_entity.pdbx_description
1 polymer ?
#
loop_
_entity_poly.entity_id
_entity_poly.type
_entity_poly.pdbx_seq_one_letter_code
_entity_poly.pdbx_strand_id
1 'polypeptide(L)'
;MHSAFPGGNRNNNGNFNNVGNNGNWWSSSENSTTNAYNRNLNYNNNNLNRNNKQNGFSVRCLRDLMENRSSGINAGGFLNVYAT
;
A
#
# COMPACT_ATOMS: atom_id res chain seq x y z
N MET A 1 5.55 9.65 10.46
CA MET A 1 6.31 8.43 10.12
C MET A 1 5.32 7.33 9.75
N HIS A 2 5.28 6.88 8.49
CA HIS A 2 4.45 5.74 8.10
C HIS A 2 5.29 4.48 8.30
N SER A 3 4.99 3.72 9.34
CA SER A 3 5.70 2.48 9.67
C SER A 3 5.36 1.41 8.63
N ALA A 4 6.36 0.95 7.90
CA ALA A 4 6.23 -0.11 6.91
C ALA A 4 6.66 -1.44 7.57
N PHE A 5 5.70 -2.24 8.03
CA PHE A 5 6.00 -3.51 8.70
C PHE A 5 6.31 -4.62 7.67
N PRO A 6 7.39 -5.39 7.83
CA PRO A 6 7.73 -6.48 6.93
C PRO A 6 6.83 -7.71 7.18
N GLY A 7 5.55 -7.61 6.84
CA GLY A 7 4.57 -8.68 7.02
C GLY A 7 4.67 -9.83 6.01
N GLY A 8 5.57 -9.74 5.03
CA GLY A 8 5.70 -10.74 3.98
C GLY A 8 4.50 -10.74 3.02
N ASN A 9 4.13 -11.91 2.51
CA ASN A 9 2.98 -12.10 1.63
C ASN A 9 2.40 -13.51 1.71
N ARG A 10 1.08 -13.62 1.56
CA ARG A 10 0.39 -14.91 1.41
C ARG A 10 0.30 -15.26 -0.07
N ASN A 11 0.70 -16.47 -0.44
CA ASN A 11 0.49 -17.01 -1.78
C ASN A 11 -0.94 -17.53 -1.94
N ASN A 12 -1.36 -17.73 -3.19
CA ASN A 12 -2.66 -18.34 -3.51
C ASN A 12 -2.88 -19.71 -2.83
N ASN A 13 -1.81 -20.48 -2.60
CA ASN A 13 -1.87 -21.77 -1.90
C ASN A 13 -1.99 -21.64 -0.36
N GLY A 14 -2.06 -20.43 0.19
CA GLY A 14 -2.19 -20.19 1.63
C GLY A 14 -0.88 -20.00 2.39
N ASN A 15 0.26 -20.36 1.81
CA ASN A 15 1.55 -20.23 2.48
C ASN A 15 2.00 -18.77 2.58
N PHE A 16 2.63 -18.42 3.70
CA PHE A 16 3.25 -17.11 3.89
C PHE A 16 4.74 -17.17 3.55
N ASN A 17 5.20 -16.15 2.83
CA ASN A 17 6.60 -15.96 2.44
C ASN A 17 7.13 -14.63 2.92
N ASN A 18 8.45 -14.54 3.09
CA ASN A 18 9.19 -13.28 3.33
C ASN A 18 8.74 -12.50 4.58
N VAL A 19 8.07 -13.16 5.52
CA VAL A 19 7.67 -12.57 6.80
C VAL A 19 8.94 -12.14 7.54
N GLY A 20 8.96 -10.92 8.06
CA GLY A 20 10.12 -10.30 8.71
C GLY A 20 11.15 -9.70 7.76
N ASN A 21 11.15 -10.08 6.47
CA ASN A 21 12.15 -9.65 5.49
C ASN A 21 11.64 -8.62 4.48
N ASN A 22 10.41 -8.79 3.98
CA ASN A 22 9.82 -7.90 2.98
C ASN A 22 8.51 -7.31 3.49
N GLY A 23 8.33 -6.02 3.26
CA GLY A 23 7.02 -5.40 3.33
C GLY A 23 6.37 -5.42 1.95
N ASN A 24 5.22 -6.07 1.81
CA ASN A 24 4.47 -6.07 0.56
C ASN A 24 3.09 -5.46 0.76
N TRP A 25 2.73 -4.50 -0.10
CA TRP A 25 1.41 -3.89 -0.09
C TRP A 25 0.78 -3.87 -1.48
N TRP A 26 -0.53 -4.02 -1.51
CA TRP A 26 -1.29 -3.74 -2.72
C TRP A 26 -1.21 -2.25 -3.10
N SER A 27 -1.42 -2.01 -4.39
CA SER A 27 -1.75 -0.71 -4.96
C SER A 27 -3.19 -0.77 -5.44
N SER A 28 -3.90 0.35 -5.39
CA SER A 28 -5.28 0.45 -5.90
C SER A 28 -5.36 0.30 -7.43
N SER A 29 -4.22 0.33 -8.12
CA SER A 29 -4.13 0.16 -9.56
C SER A 29 -4.20 -1.31 -9.97
N GLU A 30 -5.22 -1.63 -10.75
CA GLU A 30 -5.32 -2.91 -11.46
C GLU A 30 -4.37 -2.94 -12.67
N ASN A 31 -3.82 -4.12 -12.98
CA ASN A 31 -3.05 -4.34 -14.20
C ASN A 31 -3.83 -5.16 -15.24
N SER A 32 -4.57 -6.18 -14.81
CA SER A 32 -5.42 -7.02 -15.65
C SER A 32 -6.48 -7.71 -14.81
N THR A 33 -7.38 -8.46 -15.46
CA THR A 33 -8.42 -9.25 -14.78
C THR A 33 -7.84 -10.16 -13.68
N THR A 34 -6.64 -10.70 -13.88
CA THR A 34 -5.95 -11.61 -12.97
C THR A 34 -4.88 -10.96 -12.08
N ASN A 35 -4.34 -9.80 -12.45
CA ASN A 35 -3.19 -9.20 -11.77
C ASN A 35 -3.45 -7.75 -11.32
N ALA A 36 -2.86 -7.38 -10.19
CA ALA A 36 -2.82 -6.00 -9.69
C ALA A 36 -1.38 -5.58 -9.38
N TYR A 37 -1.17 -4.27 -9.27
CA TYR A 37 0.12 -3.73 -8.89
C TYR A 37 0.36 -3.86 -7.39
N ASN A 38 1.58 -4.22 -6.99
CA ASN A 38 2.00 -4.23 -5.59
C ASN A 38 3.35 -3.53 -5.41
N ARG A 39 3.58 -3.03 -4.20
CA ARG A 39 4.84 -2.45 -3.75
C ARG A 39 5.57 -3.46 -2.88
N ASN A 40 6.84 -3.68 -3.18
CA ASN A 40 7.75 -4.41 -2.29
C ASN A 40 8.75 -3.41 -1.71
N LEU A 41 8.84 -3.37 -0.39
CA LEU A 41 9.85 -2.63 0.35
C LEU A 41 10.76 -3.64 1.05
N ASN A 42 12.02 -3.64 0.63
CA ASN A 42 13.12 -4.22 1.40
C ASN A 42 14.35 -3.32 1.23
N TYR A 43 15.41 -3.59 1.97
CA TYR A 43 16.62 -2.75 1.99
C TYR A 43 17.26 -2.52 0.60
N ASN A 44 16.99 -3.38 -0.38
CA ASN A 44 17.53 -3.32 -1.74
C ASN A 44 16.49 -3.03 -2.83
N ASN A 45 15.21 -2.86 -2.48
CA ASN A 45 14.14 -2.91 -3.45
C ASN A 45 13.06 -1.86 -3.18
N ASN A 46 12.81 -1.04 -4.19
CA ASN A 46 11.75 -0.03 -4.25
C ASN A 46 10.79 -0.26 -5.44
N ASN A 47 10.84 -1.44 -6.06
CA ASN A 47 10.14 -1.72 -7.31
C ASN A 47 8.62 -1.84 -7.17
N LEU A 48 7.95 -1.45 -8.26
CA LEU A 48 6.55 -1.75 -8.55
C LEU A 48 6.45 -3.07 -9.29
N ASN A 49 5.73 -4.03 -8.73
CA ASN A 49 5.55 -5.37 -9.28
C ASN A 49 4.08 -5.60 -9.67
N ARG A 50 3.85 -6.64 -10.48
CA ARG A 50 2.50 -7.11 -10.86
C ARG A 50 2.34 -8.52 -10.32
N ASN A 51 1.26 -8.77 -9.60
CA ASN A 51 1.02 -10.04 -8.93
C ASN A 51 -0.43 -10.46 -9.03
N ASN A 52 -0.67 -11.77 -8.93
CA ASN A 52 -2.01 -12.33 -8.96
C ASN A 52 -2.84 -11.78 -7.78
N LYS A 53 -4.05 -11.29 -8.07
CA LYS A 53 -4.99 -10.74 -7.09
C LYS A 53 -5.37 -11.71 -5.97
N GLN A 54 -5.17 -13.02 -6.16
CA GLN A 54 -5.40 -14.05 -5.16
C GLN A 54 -4.33 -14.07 -4.05
N ASN A 55 -3.18 -13.42 -4.25
CA ASN A 55 -2.17 -13.27 -3.22
C ASN A 55 -2.66 -12.33 -2.10
N GLY A 56 -2.24 -12.59 -0.87
CA GLY A 56 -2.48 -11.71 0.26
C GLY A 56 -1.29 -10.79 0.48
N PHE A 57 -1.43 -9.52 0.12
CA PHE A 57 -0.53 -8.45 0.55
C PHE A 57 -1.27 -7.54 1.54
N SER A 58 -0.51 -6.79 2.35
CA SER A 58 -1.10 -5.83 3.28
C SER A 58 -1.75 -4.66 2.51
N VAL A 59 -2.83 -4.13 3.04
CA VAL A 59 -3.42 -2.86 2.60
C VAL A 59 -3.01 -1.76 3.57
N ARG A 60 -2.90 -0.52 3.10
CA ARG A 60 -2.68 0.63 3.99
C ARG A 60 -3.62 1.76 3.60
N CYS A 61 -4.02 2.54 4.59
CA CYS A 61 -4.73 3.78 4.35
C CYS A 61 -3.73 4.91 4.12
N LEU A 62 -3.94 5.65 3.04
CA LEU A 62 -3.28 6.90 2.77
C LEU A 62 -4.22 8.04 3.14
N ARG A 63 -3.65 9.11 3.69
CA ARG A 63 -4.38 10.29 4.16
C ARG A 63 -3.74 11.51 3.53
N ASP A 64 -4.52 12.22 2.74
CA ASP A 64 -4.07 13.49 2.17
C ASP A 64 -4.38 14.62 3.15
N LEU A 65 -3.35 15.39 3.50
CA LEU A 65 -3.51 16.61 4.26
C LEU A 65 -3.62 17.76 3.25
N MET A 66 -4.84 18.21 2.99
CA MET A 66 -5.03 19.48 2.30
C MET A 66 -4.67 20.60 3.27
N GLU A 67 -3.45 21.15 3.18
CA GLU A 67 -3.14 22.42 3.83
C GLU A 67 -3.83 23.54 3.04
N ASN A 68 -4.79 24.21 3.66
CA ASN A 68 -5.27 25.52 3.18
C ASN A 68 -4.13 26.54 3.33
N ARG A 69 -3.19 26.59 2.37
CA ARG A 69 -2.09 27.57 2.36
C ARG A 69 -2.49 28.97 1.85
N SER A 70 -3.77 29.35 1.88
CA SER A 70 -4.17 30.64 1.31
C SER A 70 -5.49 31.22 1.83
N SER A 71 -5.80 31.11 3.13
CA SER A 71 -6.60 32.10 3.87
C SER A 71 -6.87 31.61 5.29
N GLY A 72 -6.66 32.49 6.28
CA GLY A 72 -6.78 32.19 7.70
C GLY A 72 -8.20 31.89 8.18
N ILE A 73 -8.80 30.81 7.69
CA ILE A 73 -10.08 30.29 8.18
C ILE A 73 -9.80 28.89 8.73
N ASN A 74 -10.00 28.72 10.04
CA ASN A 74 -10.18 27.41 10.65
C ASN A 74 -11.53 26.84 10.16
N ALA A 75 -11.59 26.44 8.90
CA ALA A 75 -12.68 25.64 8.37
C ALA A 75 -12.13 24.21 8.24
N GLY A 76 -12.73 23.27 8.98
CA GLY A 76 -12.33 21.87 9.01
C GLY A 76 -12.14 21.32 7.59
N GLY A 77 -10.89 21.13 7.19
CA GLY A 77 -10.56 20.58 5.88
C GLY A 77 -11.12 19.17 5.76
N PHE A 78 -11.82 18.89 4.65
CA PHE A 78 -12.29 17.54 4.37
C PHE A 78 -11.10 16.59 4.28
N LEU A 79 -11.16 15.56 5.11
CA LEU A 79 -10.12 14.56 5.16
C LEU A 79 -10.44 13.42 4.22
N ASN A 80 -9.65 13.29 3.16
CA ASN A 80 -9.73 12.16 2.28
C ASN A 80 -8.83 11.02 2.79
N VAL A 81 -9.43 9.87 3.08
CA VAL A 81 -8.73 8.63 3.43
C VAL A 81 -9.03 7.60 2.36
N TYR A 82 -7.98 7.07 1.72
CA TYR A 82 -8.09 6.05 0.67
C TYR A 82 -7.29 4.82 1.06
N ALA A 83 -7.78 3.63 0.73
CA ALA A 83 -7.02 2.39 0.87
C ALA A 83 -6.26 2.06 -0.43
N THR A 84 -5.07 1.48 -0.29
CA THR A 84 -4.32 0.87 -1.40
C THR A 84 -4.47 -0.63 -1.42
#